data_AF-A0A9P9S5L8-F1
#
_entry.id   AF-A0A9P9S5L8-F1
#
_cell.length_a   1.000
_cell.length_b   1.000
_cell.length_c   1.000
_cell.angle_alpha   90.00
_cell.angle_beta   90.00
_cell.angle_gamma   90.00
#
_symmetry.space_group_name_H-M   'P 1'
#
loop_
_entity.id
_entity.type
_entity.pdbx_description
1 polymer ?
#
loop_
_entity_poly.entity_id
_entity_poly.type
_entity_poly.pdbx_seq_one_letter_code
_entity_poly.pdbx_strand_id
1 'polypeptide(L)'
;MQPLPFLLALSFLLGFTTAIPQPLHLPDAVDLLAAKGLVNLAIYQTKVHSKCTVANAVKRREWGDLSAPDKKKYIAAVLCLQSKPSKTPPSIAPGARSRYDDFVLVHIQQTFSIHSTGNFLSWHRYFVWAYETALREECGYKGYQPYWNWGRYASDPINSPLFDGSDTSLSGNGLYTNHTGVIIPGAPPPFDVIPPGVGGGCVTTGPFKNMSVNLGPLAASISDVPPNPQADGLGYNPRCLRRDVNPNSSAVTATNYTYSLITEPLHADIYWFQTVMQGQFPEGKWGVHAGGHFTIGGDPGGDFFTSPGDPAFFLHHGMIDRVWWIWQTQNLPARLKAVSGTITFANEPPSRNATLNDDVDLGLIAPPVKLGSLLNTMGGLGGEFCYIYV
;
A
#
# COMPACT_ATOMS: atom_id res chain seq x y z
N MET A 1 -29.97 -43.62 -58.12
CA MET A 1 -30.22 -42.68 -57.00
C MET A 1 -29.73 -43.36 -55.73
N GLN A 2 -28.51 -43.04 -55.30
CA GLN A 2 -27.87 -43.54 -54.08
C GLN A 2 -27.84 -42.40 -53.05
N PRO A 3 -28.08 -42.65 -51.75
CA PRO A 3 -27.80 -41.66 -50.72
C PRO A 3 -26.41 -41.86 -50.09
N LEU A 4 -25.82 -40.72 -49.75
CA LEU A 4 -24.51 -40.42 -49.15
C LEU A 4 -24.23 -41.10 -47.79
N PRO A 5 -22.95 -41.32 -47.41
CA PRO A 5 -22.57 -41.71 -46.06
C PRO A 5 -22.37 -40.49 -45.12
N PHE A 6 -22.81 -40.64 -43.87
CA PHE A 6 -22.63 -39.69 -42.77
C PHE A 6 -21.16 -39.63 -42.31
N LEU A 7 -20.61 -38.42 -42.20
CA LEU A 7 -19.36 -38.12 -41.48
C LEU A 7 -19.63 -38.10 -39.96
N LEU A 8 -18.89 -38.91 -39.21
CA LEU A 8 -18.71 -38.73 -37.76
C LEU A 8 -17.69 -37.60 -37.51
N ALA A 9 -18.13 -36.52 -36.87
CA ALA A 9 -17.25 -35.50 -36.31
C ALA A 9 -16.96 -35.81 -34.84
N LEU A 10 -15.67 -35.90 -34.51
CA LEU A 10 -15.12 -36.06 -33.17
C LEU A 10 -15.34 -34.77 -32.36
N SER A 11 -16.15 -34.82 -31.31
CA SER A 11 -16.36 -33.71 -30.37
C SER A 11 -15.22 -33.66 -29.34
N PHE A 12 -14.31 -32.69 -29.49
CA PHE A 12 -13.39 -32.29 -28.44
C PHE A 12 -14.16 -31.52 -27.36
N LEU A 13 -14.32 -32.15 -26.19
CA LEU A 13 -14.79 -31.50 -24.96
C LEU A 13 -13.70 -30.58 -24.42
N LEU A 14 -13.76 -29.29 -24.77
CA LEU A 14 -13.07 -28.24 -24.03
C LEU A 14 -13.87 -27.95 -22.76
N GLY A 15 -13.32 -28.32 -21.62
CA GLY A 15 -13.81 -27.91 -20.31
C GLY A 15 -13.64 -26.40 -20.14
N PHE A 16 -14.67 -25.65 -20.48
CA PHE A 16 -14.81 -24.27 -20.03
C PHE A 16 -15.21 -24.31 -18.56
N THR A 17 -14.23 -24.21 -17.65
CA THR A 17 -14.49 -23.68 -16.32
C THR A 17 -15.02 -22.27 -16.52
N THR A 18 -16.30 -22.06 -16.21
CA THR A 18 -16.93 -20.74 -16.14
C THR A 18 -16.21 -19.93 -15.08
N ALA A 19 -15.16 -19.21 -15.46
CA ALA A 19 -14.69 -18.08 -14.67
C ALA A 19 -15.87 -17.12 -14.59
N ILE A 20 -16.46 -16.99 -13.41
CA ILE A 20 -17.45 -15.94 -13.14
C ILE A 20 -16.76 -14.64 -13.54
N PRO A 21 -17.26 -13.91 -14.55
CA PRO A 21 -16.68 -12.61 -14.89
C PRO A 21 -16.77 -11.76 -13.63
N GLN A 22 -15.63 -11.25 -13.17
CA GLN A 22 -15.66 -10.23 -12.13
C GLN A 22 -16.59 -9.10 -12.62
N PRO A 23 -17.53 -8.63 -11.80
CA PRO A 23 -18.43 -7.58 -12.22
C PRO A 23 -17.58 -6.38 -12.65
N LEU A 24 -17.78 -5.95 -13.90
CA LEU A 24 -17.09 -4.79 -14.46
C LEU A 24 -17.38 -3.58 -13.57
N HIS A 25 -16.38 -3.13 -12.82
CA HIS A 25 -16.55 -1.94 -11.97
C HIS A 25 -16.70 -0.72 -12.86
N LEU A 26 -17.81 0.02 -12.71
CA LEU A 26 -18.02 1.26 -13.43
C LEU A 26 -17.03 2.32 -12.92
N PRO A 27 -16.36 3.09 -13.80
CA PRO A 27 -15.41 4.11 -13.37
C PRO A 27 -16.05 5.12 -12.42
N ASP A 28 -15.40 5.37 -11.28
CA ASP A 28 -15.82 6.39 -10.32
C ASP A 28 -15.22 7.78 -10.62
N ALA A 29 -15.52 8.77 -9.78
CA ALA A 29 -15.03 10.14 -9.98
C ALA A 29 -13.50 10.25 -9.92
N VAL A 30 -12.82 9.40 -9.15
CA VAL A 30 -11.35 9.37 -9.06
C VAL A 30 -10.76 8.67 -10.29
N ASP A 31 -11.43 7.63 -10.81
CA ASP A 31 -11.04 6.98 -12.06
C ASP A 31 -11.11 7.96 -13.26
N LEU A 32 -12.12 8.83 -13.28
CA LEU A 32 -12.21 9.91 -14.28
C LEU A 32 -11.05 10.92 -14.16
N LEU A 33 -10.64 11.28 -12.94
CA LEU A 33 -9.47 12.14 -12.72
C LEU A 33 -8.17 11.45 -13.16
N ALA A 34 -8.04 10.14 -12.92
CA ALA A 34 -6.90 9.35 -13.35
C ALA A 34 -6.81 9.30 -14.89
N ALA A 35 -7.95 9.07 -15.57
CA ALA A 35 -8.01 9.07 -17.04
C ALA A 35 -7.62 10.44 -17.62
N LYS A 36 -8.14 11.54 -17.07
CA LYS A 36 -7.72 12.90 -17.44
C LYS A 36 -6.23 13.13 -17.17
N GLY A 37 -5.74 12.67 -16.03
CA GLY A 37 -4.33 12.73 -15.65
C GLY A 37 -3.42 12.00 -16.63
N LEU A 38 -3.84 10.84 -17.14
CA LEU A 38 -3.10 10.08 -18.14
C LEU A 38 -2.98 10.83 -19.48
N VAL A 39 -4.05 11.51 -19.90
CA VAL A 39 -4.02 12.38 -21.10
C VAL A 39 -3.05 13.54 -20.89
N ASN A 40 -3.13 14.22 -19.74
CA ASN A 40 -2.20 15.30 -19.39
C ASN A 40 -0.74 14.81 -19.37
N LEU A 41 -0.51 13.62 -18.84
CA LEU A 41 0.82 13.00 -18.80
C LEU A 41 1.33 12.71 -20.21
N ALA A 42 0.51 12.12 -21.08
CA ALA A 42 0.87 11.87 -22.47
C ALA A 42 1.25 13.17 -23.19
N ILE A 43 0.47 14.24 -23.02
CA ILE A 43 0.79 15.57 -23.57
C ILE A 43 2.10 16.11 -22.99
N TYR A 44 2.31 16.00 -21.68
CA TYR A 44 3.53 16.47 -21.03
C TYR A 44 4.78 15.73 -21.55
N GLN A 45 4.67 14.42 -21.78
CA GLN A 45 5.77 13.62 -22.32
C GLN A 45 6.16 13.97 -23.75
N THR A 46 5.28 14.59 -24.55
CA THR A 46 5.67 15.14 -25.87
C THR A 46 6.71 16.25 -25.77
N LYS A 47 6.83 16.88 -24.58
CA LYS A 47 7.75 18.00 -24.30
C LYS A 47 9.01 17.58 -23.55
N VAL A 48 9.06 16.35 -23.05
CA VAL A 48 10.17 15.84 -22.23
C VAL A 48 10.70 14.56 -22.84
N HIS A 49 11.96 14.57 -23.26
CA HIS A 49 12.61 13.37 -23.78
C HIS A 49 12.97 12.43 -22.63
N SER A 50 12.26 11.31 -22.54
CA SER A 50 12.51 10.21 -21.60
C SER A 50 12.47 8.89 -22.35
N LYS A 51 13.27 7.91 -21.93
CA LYS A 51 13.17 6.52 -22.43
C LYS A 51 11.86 5.86 -21.96
N CYS A 52 11.29 6.37 -20.87
CA CYS A 52 9.99 5.95 -20.37
C CYS A 52 8.88 6.79 -21.01
N THR A 53 7.87 6.13 -21.56
CA THR A 53 6.72 6.71 -22.26
C THR A 53 5.43 6.06 -21.77
N VAL A 54 4.28 6.70 -21.92
CA VAL A 54 2.97 6.08 -21.60
C VAL A 54 2.79 4.73 -22.32
N ALA A 55 3.38 4.56 -23.51
CA ALA A 55 3.26 3.34 -24.30
C ALA A 55 4.05 2.15 -23.73
N ASN A 56 5.24 2.39 -23.16
CA ASN A 56 6.10 1.32 -22.63
C ASN A 56 6.14 1.26 -21.10
N ALA A 57 5.55 2.23 -20.40
CA ALA A 57 5.43 2.22 -18.95
C ALA A 57 4.64 1.01 -18.47
N VAL A 58 5.11 0.42 -17.39
CA VAL A 58 4.43 -0.71 -16.76
C VAL A 58 3.14 -0.22 -16.12
N LYS A 59 2.13 -1.08 -16.10
CA LYS A 59 0.79 -0.75 -15.63
C LYS A 59 0.59 -1.36 -14.25
N ARG A 60 0.60 -0.53 -13.20
CA ARG A 60 0.14 -0.93 -11.87
C ARG A 60 -1.38 -0.91 -11.84
N ARG A 61 -1.99 -1.98 -11.34
CA ARG A 61 -3.43 -2.25 -11.45
C ARG A 61 -4.07 -2.45 -10.10
N GLU A 62 -5.36 -2.17 -10.04
CA GLU A 62 -6.20 -2.47 -8.89
C GLU A 62 -6.21 -3.98 -8.61
N TRP A 63 -6.17 -4.37 -7.34
CA TRP A 63 -6.12 -5.78 -6.91
C TRP A 63 -7.30 -6.59 -7.44
N GLY A 64 -8.53 -6.13 -7.22
CA GLY A 64 -9.76 -6.70 -7.75
C GLY A 64 -9.65 -7.04 -9.23
N ASP A 65 -9.19 -6.09 -10.06
CA ASP A 65 -9.05 -6.22 -11.52
C ASP A 65 -7.97 -7.23 -11.97
N LEU A 66 -7.13 -7.76 -11.07
CA LEU A 66 -6.20 -8.84 -11.39
C LEU A 66 -6.90 -10.19 -11.53
N SER A 67 -6.44 -10.98 -12.50
CA SER A 67 -6.87 -12.38 -12.64
C SER A 67 -6.47 -13.21 -11.42
N ALA A 68 -7.26 -14.24 -11.08
CA ALA A 68 -6.92 -15.16 -9.98
C ALA A 68 -5.49 -15.76 -10.10
N PRO A 69 -5.03 -16.20 -11.30
CA PRO A 69 -3.63 -16.62 -11.47
C PRO A 69 -2.60 -15.53 -11.16
N ASP A 70 -2.86 -14.27 -11.51
CA ASP A 70 -1.91 -13.18 -11.27
C ASP A 70 -1.88 -12.77 -9.79
N LYS A 71 -3.03 -12.79 -9.11
CA LYS A 71 -3.11 -12.66 -7.64
C LYS A 71 -2.25 -13.72 -6.95
N LYS A 72 -2.41 -14.99 -7.35
CA LYS A 72 -1.62 -16.11 -6.80
C LYS A 72 -0.12 -15.97 -7.05
N LYS A 73 0.31 -15.47 -8.21
CA LYS A 73 1.73 -15.19 -8.48
C LYS A 73 2.29 -14.10 -7.57
N TYR A 74 1.51 -13.04 -7.30
CA TYR A 74 1.91 -12.00 -6.34
C TYR A 74 2.04 -12.59 -4.93
N ILE A 75 0.99 -13.27 -4.45
CA ILE A 75 0.97 -13.95 -3.14
C ILE A 75 2.16 -14.88 -2.97
N ALA A 76 2.46 -15.73 -3.97
CA ALA A 76 3.59 -16.64 -3.94
C ALA A 76 4.94 -15.91 -3.82
N ALA A 77 5.09 -14.74 -4.46
CA ALA A 77 6.29 -13.94 -4.33
C ALA A 77 6.45 -13.34 -2.92
N VAL A 78 5.35 -12.88 -2.30
CA VAL A 78 5.38 -12.39 -0.91
C VAL A 78 5.76 -13.50 0.06
N LEU A 79 5.13 -14.67 -0.06
CA LEU A 79 5.47 -15.86 0.75
C LEU A 79 6.93 -16.30 0.54
N CYS A 80 7.46 -16.17 -0.68
CA CYS A 80 8.86 -16.39 -0.97
C CYS A 80 9.76 -15.37 -0.24
N LEU A 81 9.39 -14.09 -0.19
CA LEU A 81 10.18 -13.07 0.51
C LEU A 81 10.17 -13.34 2.04
N GLN A 82 9.06 -13.86 2.57
CA GLN A 82 8.95 -14.31 3.96
C GLN A 82 9.77 -15.58 4.27
N SER A 83 10.11 -16.40 3.26
CA SER A 83 10.91 -17.62 3.46
C SER A 83 12.42 -17.41 3.28
N LYS A 84 12.85 -16.34 2.61
CA LYS A 84 14.27 -16.01 2.46
C LYS A 84 14.84 -15.44 3.76
N PRO A 85 16.11 -15.75 4.11
CA PRO A 85 16.72 -15.22 5.32
C PRO A 85 16.90 -13.69 5.26
N SER A 86 16.69 -13.03 6.40
CA SER A 86 17.02 -11.61 6.57
C SER A 86 18.48 -11.32 6.18
N LYS A 87 18.74 -10.18 5.54
CA LYS A 87 20.10 -9.66 5.28
C LYS A 87 20.58 -8.76 6.43
N THR A 88 19.71 -8.36 7.35
CA THR A 88 20.11 -7.55 8.50
C THR A 88 20.92 -8.39 9.48
N PRO A 89 22.09 -7.89 9.94
CA PRO A 89 22.85 -8.55 11.00
C PRO A 89 22.01 -8.76 12.28
N PRO A 90 22.06 -9.94 12.92
CA PRO A 90 21.35 -10.20 14.17
C PRO A 90 21.71 -9.24 15.32
N SER A 91 22.85 -8.57 15.25
CA SER A 91 23.24 -7.53 16.22
C SER A 91 22.47 -6.22 16.08
N ILE A 92 21.82 -5.98 14.93
CA ILE A 92 20.99 -4.80 14.67
C ILE A 92 19.53 -5.11 14.96
N ALA A 93 19.03 -6.25 14.49
CA ALA A 93 17.64 -6.68 14.70
C ALA A 93 17.59 -8.17 15.04
N PRO A 94 17.74 -8.56 16.33
CA PRO A 94 17.74 -9.95 16.76
C PRO A 94 16.45 -10.71 16.43
N GLY A 95 15.35 -10.00 16.20
CA GLY A 95 14.05 -10.55 15.82
C GLY A 95 13.84 -10.76 14.32
N ALA A 96 14.64 -10.15 13.46
CA ALA A 96 14.49 -10.34 12.01
C ALA A 96 14.82 -11.80 11.62
N ARG A 97 13.93 -12.45 10.88
CA ARG A 97 14.13 -13.82 10.38
C ARG A 97 14.10 -13.88 8.87
N SER A 98 13.30 -13.02 8.25
CA SER A 98 13.02 -13.06 6.82
C SER A 98 13.49 -11.81 6.08
N ARG A 99 13.65 -11.90 4.75
CA ARG A 99 13.83 -10.71 3.89
C ARG A 99 12.66 -9.74 4.02
N TYR A 100 11.46 -10.26 4.27
CA TYR A 100 10.29 -9.44 4.54
C TYR A 100 10.47 -8.60 5.83
N ASP A 101 11.06 -9.19 6.88
CA ASP A 101 11.34 -8.46 8.13
C ASP A 101 12.33 -7.29 7.94
N ASP A 102 13.20 -7.34 6.93
CA ASP A 102 14.11 -6.23 6.62
C ASP A 102 13.35 -4.97 6.16
N PHE A 103 12.20 -5.14 5.50
CA PHE A 103 11.31 -4.04 5.13
C PHE A 103 10.57 -3.49 6.35
N VAL A 104 10.13 -4.37 7.26
CA VAL A 104 9.49 -3.96 8.51
C VAL A 104 10.48 -3.18 9.38
N LEU A 105 11.72 -3.66 9.48
CA LEU A 105 12.79 -3.04 10.26
C LEU A 105 13.07 -1.59 9.82
N VAL A 106 13.31 -1.36 8.52
CA VAL A 106 13.66 -0.01 8.05
C VAL A 106 12.54 0.98 8.32
N HIS A 107 11.29 0.52 8.22
CA HIS A 107 10.14 1.36 8.57
C HIS A 107 10.12 1.69 10.07
N ILE A 108 10.28 0.70 10.96
CA ILE A 108 10.39 0.93 12.42
C ILE A 108 11.46 1.99 12.73
N GLN A 109 12.66 1.82 12.17
CA GLN A 109 13.80 2.69 12.47
C GLN A 109 13.61 4.13 11.96
N GLN A 110 12.82 4.32 10.90
CA GLN A 110 12.67 5.60 10.23
C GLN A 110 11.29 6.25 10.41
N THR A 111 10.37 5.64 11.16
CA THR A 111 8.98 6.10 11.33
C THR A 111 8.88 7.61 11.59
N PHE A 112 9.73 8.17 12.46
CA PHE A 112 9.74 9.60 12.81
C PHE A 112 10.48 10.53 11.83
N SER A 113 11.03 10.01 10.75
CA SER A 113 11.66 10.79 9.67
C SER A 113 10.96 10.62 8.32
N ILE A 114 9.88 9.85 8.27
CA ILE A 114 9.18 9.48 7.01
C ILE A 114 7.67 9.76 7.06
N HIS A 115 7.12 10.21 8.19
CA HIS A 115 5.72 10.59 8.35
C HIS A 115 5.63 12.02 8.86
N SER A 116 4.64 12.77 8.40
CA SER A 116 4.50 14.20 8.68
C SER A 116 5.78 14.99 8.34
N THR A 117 6.47 14.54 7.30
CA THR A 117 7.75 15.08 6.81
C THR A 117 7.66 15.41 5.32
N GLY A 118 8.64 16.16 4.80
CA GLY A 118 8.67 16.51 3.37
C GLY A 118 9.10 15.38 2.42
N ASN A 119 9.55 14.24 2.94
CA ASN A 119 9.85 13.05 2.15
C ASN A 119 8.77 11.95 2.27
N PHE A 120 7.65 12.16 2.98
CA PHE A 120 6.63 11.13 3.23
C PHE A 120 6.22 10.39 1.94
N LEU A 121 5.78 11.13 0.93
CA LEU A 121 5.31 10.56 -0.33
C LEU A 121 6.44 9.91 -1.15
N SER A 122 7.60 10.55 -1.23
CA SER A 122 8.73 10.05 -2.02
C SER A 122 9.40 8.83 -1.39
N TRP A 123 9.54 8.82 -0.06
CA TRP A 123 10.06 7.68 0.70
C TRP A 123 9.17 6.46 0.51
N HIS A 124 7.85 6.60 0.68
CA HIS A 124 6.92 5.48 0.52
C HIS A 124 6.82 4.98 -0.93
N ARG A 125 6.88 5.88 -1.92
CA ARG A 125 7.03 5.49 -3.34
C ARG A 125 8.28 4.64 -3.56
N TYR A 126 9.42 5.06 -3.01
CA TYR A 126 10.67 4.32 -3.14
C TYR A 126 10.64 2.99 -2.39
N PHE A 127 10.04 2.96 -1.21
CA PHE A 127 9.86 1.77 -0.40
C PHE A 127 9.01 0.70 -1.11
N VAL A 128 7.89 1.11 -1.69
CA VAL A 128 7.03 0.23 -2.50
C VAL A 128 7.76 -0.26 -3.76
N TRP A 129 8.54 0.60 -4.42
CA TRP A 129 9.36 0.18 -5.56
C TRP A 129 10.44 -0.82 -5.15
N ALA A 130 11.17 -0.58 -4.04
CA ALA A 130 12.19 -1.50 -3.55
C ALA A 130 11.60 -2.86 -3.18
N TYR A 131 10.40 -2.87 -2.60
CA TYR A 131 9.65 -4.10 -2.32
C TYR A 131 9.26 -4.84 -3.60
N GLU A 132 8.70 -4.14 -4.59
CA GLU A 132 8.40 -4.71 -5.90
C GLU A 132 9.66 -5.31 -6.56
N THR A 133 10.78 -4.58 -6.53
CA THR A 133 12.08 -5.04 -7.04
C THR A 133 12.52 -6.32 -6.32
N ALA A 134 12.43 -6.39 -4.99
CA ALA A 134 12.77 -7.59 -4.24
C ALA A 134 11.87 -8.79 -4.61
N LEU A 135 10.56 -8.59 -4.79
CA LEU A 135 9.66 -9.64 -5.26
C LEU A 135 10.06 -10.16 -6.65
N ARG A 136 10.46 -9.26 -7.55
CA ARG A 136 10.80 -9.60 -8.94
C ARG A 136 12.17 -10.26 -9.07
N GLU A 137 13.18 -9.70 -8.41
CA GLU A 137 14.57 -10.12 -8.53
C GLU A 137 14.93 -11.26 -7.60
N GLU A 138 14.44 -11.25 -6.35
CA GLU A 138 14.76 -12.30 -5.39
C GLU A 138 13.78 -13.48 -5.49
N CYS A 139 12.51 -13.21 -5.82
CA CYS A 139 11.42 -14.21 -5.83
C CYS A 139 10.82 -14.50 -7.21
N GLY A 140 11.40 -13.96 -8.28
CA GLY A 140 11.03 -14.30 -9.65
C GLY A 140 9.65 -13.79 -10.10
N TYR A 141 9.02 -12.90 -9.33
CA TYR A 141 7.75 -12.30 -9.72
C TYR A 141 7.88 -11.57 -11.06
N LYS A 142 6.92 -11.78 -11.97
CA LYS A 142 6.92 -11.15 -13.30
C LYS A 142 5.90 -10.02 -13.44
N GLY A 143 4.96 -9.94 -12.51
CA GLY A 143 4.01 -8.82 -12.43
C GLY A 143 4.62 -7.60 -11.74
N TYR A 144 3.80 -6.57 -11.56
CA TYR A 144 4.18 -5.31 -10.92
C TYR A 144 3.26 -5.06 -9.73
N GLN A 145 3.64 -4.13 -8.85
CA GLN A 145 2.93 -3.89 -7.61
C GLN A 145 1.46 -3.52 -7.87
N PRO A 146 0.50 -4.29 -7.32
CA PRO A 146 -0.91 -3.90 -7.33
C PRO A 146 -1.21 -2.83 -6.28
N TYR A 147 -2.36 -2.18 -6.43
CA TYR A 147 -2.88 -1.23 -5.44
C TYR A 147 -4.28 -1.62 -4.97
N TRP A 148 -4.66 -1.12 -3.80
CA TRP A 148 -5.98 -1.32 -3.22
C TRP A 148 -6.83 -0.06 -3.37
N ASN A 149 -7.79 -0.05 -4.29
CA ASN A 149 -8.71 1.07 -4.43
C ASN A 149 -9.75 1.05 -3.30
N TRP A 150 -9.49 1.80 -2.22
CA TRP A 150 -10.37 1.84 -1.04
C TRP A 150 -11.81 2.22 -1.40
N GLY A 151 -11.98 3.19 -2.31
CA GLY A 151 -13.30 3.71 -2.66
C GLY A 151 -14.28 2.65 -3.17
N ARG A 152 -13.77 1.60 -3.83
CA ARG A 152 -14.59 0.47 -4.32
C ARG A 152 -15.17 -0.40 -3.21
N TYR A 153 -14.53 -0.40 -2.04
CA TYR A 153 -14.78 -1.36 -0.97
C TYR A 153 -15.05 -0.68 0.38
N ALA A 154 -15.09 0.66 0.44
CA ALA A 154 -15.22 1.41 1.68
C ALA A 154 -16.48 1.06 2.48
N SER A 155 -17.57 0.67 1.81
CA SER A 155 -18.83 0.25 2.45
C SER A 155 -18.83 -1.20 2.96
N ASP A 156 -17.95 -2.05 2.43
CA ASP A 156 -17.81 -3.45 2.82
C ASP A 156 -16.36 -3.93 2.61
N PRO A 157 -15.42 -3.49 3.46
CA PRO A 157 -14.02 -3.84 3.31
C PRO A 157 -13.77 -5.33 3.59
N ILE A 158 -14.59 -5.94 4.44
CA ILE A 158 -14.46 -7.33 4.90
C ILE A 158 -14.63 -8.30 3.72
N ASN A 159 -15.62 -8.08 2.86
CA ASN A 159 -15.86 -8.93 1.69
C ASN A 159 -15.13 -8.44 0.43
N SER A 160 -14.18 -7.51 0.56
CA SER A 160 -13.38 -7.05 -0.57
C SER A 160 -12.48 -8.18 -1.11
N PRO A 161 -12.11 -8.19 -2.41
CA PRO A 161 -11.18 -9.18 -2.96
C PRO A 161 -9.81 -9.22 -2.26
N LEU A 162 -9.48 -8.18 -1.48
CA LEU A 162 -8.25 -8.11 -0.72
C LEU A 162 -8.35 -8.86 0.62
N PHE A 163 -9.53 -8.88 1.24
CA PHE A 163 -9.78 -9.38 2.60
C PHE A 163 -10.86 -10.47 2.70
N ASP A 164 -11.34 -11.01 1.59
CA ASP A 164 -12.39 -12.05 1.56
C ASP A 164 -11.95 -13.42 2.15
N GLY A 165 -10.67 -13.59 2.49
CA GLY A 165 -10.14 -14.83 3.07
C GLY A 165 -9.97 -16.00 2.08
N SER A 166 -10.23 -15.78 0.79
CA SER A 166 -10.00 -16.76 -0.27
C SER A 166 -8.51 -17.02 -0.49
N ASP A 167 -8.20 -18.02 -1.33
CA ASP A 167 -6.83 -18.28 -1.80
C ASP A 167 -6.27 -17.23 -2.77
N THR A 168 -7.08 -16.20 -3.10
CA THR A 168 -6.69 -15.03 -3.89
C THR A 168 -6.76 -13.71 -3.13
N SER A 169 -6.96 -13.76 -1.81
CA SER A 169 -6.86 -12.58 -0.92
C SER A 169 -5.46 -12.46 -0.32
N LEU A 170 -5.19 -11.36 0.36
CA LEU A 170 -4.05 -11.29 1.29
C LEU A 170 -4.45 -11.83 2.67
N SER A 171 -5.17 -12.95 2.68
CA SER A 171 -5.91 -13.50 3.81
C SER A 171 -7.10 -12.65 4.26
N GLY A 172 -7.89 -13.18 5.19
CA GLY A 172 -9.15 -12.58 5.63
C GLY A 172 -9.03 -11.67 6.85
N ASN A 173 -10.20 -11.46 7.46
CA ASN A 173 -10.29 -10.85 8.79
C ASN A 173 -9.75 -11.80 9.88
N GLY A 174 -9.42 -11.25 11.04
CA GLY A 174 -9.06 -12.01 12.23
C GLY A 174 -10.27 -12.67 12.89
N LEU A 175 -10.03 -13.66 13.75
CA LEU A 175 -11.04 -14.15 14.68
C LEU A 175 -11.61 -12.99 15.51
N TYR A 176 -12.90 -13.05 15.82
CA TYR A 176 -13.50 -12.03 16.68
C TYR A 176 -12.84 -12.03 18.07
N THR A 177 -12.47 -10.84 18.54
CA THR A 177 -12.02 -10.59 19.91
C THR A 177 -12.70 -9.33 20.42
N ASN A 178 -13.21 -9.37 21.65
CA ASN A 178 -13.79 -8.18 22.27
C ASN A 178 -12.68 -7.19 22.69
N HIS A 179 -12.69 -5.98 22.14
CA HIS A 179 -11.75 -4.91 22.48
C HIS A 179 -12.38 -3.52 22.32
N THR A 180 -11.79 -2.52 22.96
CA THR A 180 -12.36 -1.16 23.08
C THR A 180 -12.24 -0.28 21.82
N GLY A 181 -11.59 -0.76 20.77
CA GLY A 181 -11.26 0.03 19.58
C GLY A 181 -9.86 0.63 19.66
N VAL A 182 -9.51 1.45 18.66
CA VAL A 182 -8.15 2.00 18.50
C VAL A 182 -8.13 3.46 18.92
N ILE A 183 -7.28 3.82 19.87
CA ILE A 183 -7.08 5.21 20.28
C ILE A 183 -6.30 5.95 19.19
N ILE A 184 -6.74 7.15 18.83
CA ILE A 184 -6.09 8.06 17.88
C ILE A 184 -5.53 9.27 18.63
N PRO A 185 -4.22 9.24 18.99
CA PRO A 185 -3.61 10.34 19.73
C PRO A 185 -3.74 11.67 18.98
N GLY A 186 -4.13 12.71 19.71
CA GLY A 186 -4.27 14.06 19.17
C GLY A 186 -5.60 14.35 18.49
N ALA A 187 -6.52 13.39 18.36
CA ALA A 187 -7.88 13.65 17.92
C ALA A 187 -8.84 13.96 19.09
N PRO A 188 -9.89 14.79 18.86
CA PRO A 188 -10.91 15.07 19.87
C PRO A 188 -12.05 14.03 19.84
N PRO A 189 -12.74 13.79 20.97
CA PRO A 189 -13.98 13.01 20.97
C PRO A 189 -15.05 13.55 20.00
N PRO A 190 -15.80 12.67 19.30
CA PRO A 190 -15.77 11.20 19.35
C PRO A 190 -14.77 10.56 18.35
N PHE A 191 -13.87 11.33 17.75
CA PHE A 191 -12.92 10.87 16.72
C PHE A 191 -11.56 10.43 17.29
N ASP A 192 -11.40 10.49 18.61
CA ASP A 192 -10.25 10.03 19.38
C ASP A 192 -10.19 8.51 19.55
N VAL A 193 -11.27 7.80 19.18
CA VAL A 193 -11.33 6.34 19.16
C VAL A 193 -12.00 5.86 17.88
N ILE A 194 -11.32 5.00 17.13
CA ILE A 194 -11.94 4.22 16.05
C ILE A 194 -12.69 3.06 16.71
N PRO A 195 -14.03 2.95 16.52
CA PRO A 195 -14.78 1.84 17.09
C PRO A 195 -14.28 0.50 16.57
N PRO A 196 -14.33 -0.56 17.40
CA PRO A 196 -13.88 -1.88 17.01
C PRO A 196 -14.68 -2.42 15.82
N GLY A 197 -14.01 -3.15 14.94
CA GLY A 197 -14.64 -3.97 13.91
C GLY A 197 -15.13 -5.30 14.49
N VAL A 198 -15.18 -6.31 13.61
CA VAL A 198 -15.67 -7.66 13.95
C VAL A 198 -14.54 -8.71 13.96
N GLY A 199 -13.29 -8.28 14.00
CA GLY A 199 -12.11 -9.14 14.10
C GLY A 199 -11.32 -8.90 15.39
N GLY A 200 -10.01 -8.72 15.24
CA GLY A 200 -9.03 -8.41 16.28
C GLY A 200 -8.11 -9.59 16.65
N GLY A 201 -8.53 -10.83 16.44
CA GLY A 201 -7.72 -12.04 16.68
C GLY A 201 -6.85 -12.46 15.50
N CYS A 202 -6.26 -13.66 15.59
CA CYS A 202 -5.46 -14.24 14.50
C CYS A 202 -6.29 -14.43 13.23
N VAL A 203 -5.67 -14.17 12.09
CA VAL A 203 -6.17 -14.53 10.77
C VAL A 203 -6.06 -16.05 10.59
N THR A 204 -7.17 -16.70 10.21
CA THR A 204 -7.25 -18.18 10.11
C THR A 204 -7.47 -18.70 8.69
N THR A 205 -7.75 -17.82 7.73
CA THR A 205 -8.05 -18.15 6.33
C THR A 205 -7.09 -17.48 5.35
N GLY A 206 -7.09 -17.95 4.10
CA GLY A 206 -6.23 -17.45 3.03
C GLY A 206 -4.74 -17.77 3.15
N PRO A 207 -3.92 -17.22 2.25
CA PRO A 207 -2.53 -17.66 2.06
C PRO A 207 -1.57 -17.32 3.20
N PHE A 208 -1.85 -16.27 3.97
CA PHE A 208 -0.99 -15.74 5.02
C PHE A 208 -1.40 -16.18 6.43
N LYS A 209 -2.38 -17.09 6.58
CA LYS A 209 -2.83 -17.58 7.91
C LYS A 209 -1.72 -18.18 8.79
N ASN A 210 -0.64 -18.67 8.17
CA ASN A 210 0.51 -19.26 8.87
C ASN A 210 1.73 -18.33 8.91
N MET A 211 1.60 -17.07 8.48
CA MET A 211 2.72 -16.14 8.55
C MET A 211 3.03 -15.78 10.01
N SER A 212 4.30 -15.58 10.30
CA SER A 212 4.78 -15.11 11.61
C SER A 212 5.12 -13.64 11.54
N VAL A 213 4.51 -12.83 12.40
CA VAL A 213 4.89 -11.45 12.67
C VAL A 213 6.00 -11.51 13.71
N ASN A 214 7.23 -11.13 13.33
CA ASN A 214 8.42 -11.35 14.17
C ASN A 214 8.89 -10.11 14.95
N LEU A 215 8.64 -8.91 14.41
CA LEU A 215 9.04 -7.63 15.00
C LEU A 215 7.84 -6.92 15.65
N GLY A 216 8.13 -5.88 16.43
CA GLY A 216 7.15 -5.13 17.21
C GLY A 216 6.42 -5.97 18.27
N PRO A 217 5.30 -5.47 18.81
CA PRO A 217 4.73 -4.15 18.54
C PRO A 217 5.56 -3.01 19.17
N LEU A 218 5.33 -1.77 18.72
CA LEU A 218 5.79 -0.54 19.40
C LEU A 218 4.60 0.35 19.83
N ALA A 219 3.50 0.30 19.09
CA ALA A 219 2.27 1.03 19.35
C ALA A 219 1.07 0.14 19.00
N ALA A 220 0.87 -0.92 19.78
CA ALA A 220 -0.18 -1.91 19.54
C ALA A 220 -1.58 -1.26 19.47
N SER A 221 -2.32 -1.54 18.39
CA SER A 221 -3.65 -0.97 18.15
C SER A 221 -4.79 -1.68 18.88
N ILE A 222 -4.55 -2.93 19.29
CA ILE A 222 -5.52 -3.79 19.98
C ILE A 222 -4.93 -4.27 21.30
N SER A 223 -5.78 -4.38 22.31
CA SER A 223 -5.43 -4.97 23.60
C SER A 223 -5.10 -6.44 23.43
N ASP A 224 -4.12 -6.97 24.20
CA ASP A 224 -3.66 -8.38 24.26
C ASP A 224 -2.52 -8.80 23.29
N VAL A 225 -1.97 -7.88 22.49
CA VAL A 225 -0.73 -8.17 21.74
C VAL A 225 0.44 -8.35 22.71
N PRO A 226 1.19 -9.47 22.65
CA PRO A 226 2.36 -9.66 23.50
C PRO A 226 3.40 -8.55 23.29
N PRO A 227 3.86 -7.87 24.36
CA PRO A 227 4.87 -6.83 24.22
C PRO A 227 6.17 -7.41 23.68
N ASN A 228 6.89 -6.63 22.86
CA ASN A 228 8.19 -7.07 22.38
C ASN A 228 9.18 -7.19 23.56
N PRO A 229 10.06 -8.21 23.59
CA PRO A 229 11.09 -8.33 24.63
C PRO A 229 12.12 -7.19 24.62
N GLN A 230 12.17 -6.37 23.56
CA GLN A 230 12.98 -5.15 23.47
C GLN A 230 12.10 -3.93 23.23
N ALA A 231 12.40 -2.82 23.92
CA ALA A 231 11.62 -1.59 23.86
C ALA A 231 11.64 -0.89 22.50
N ASP A 232 12.65 -1.18 21.67
CA ASP A 232 12.76 -0.70 20.28
C ASP A 232 11.94 -1.56 19.29
N GLY A 233 11.29 -2.63 19.78
CA GLY A 233 10.50 -3.55 18.97
C GLY A 233 11.32 -4.45 18.06
N LEU A 234 12.65 -4.53 18.23
CA LEU A 234 13.55 -5.29 17.35
C LEU A 234 13.89 -6.69 17.88
N GLY A 235 13.41 -7.05 19.07
CA GLY A 235 13.52 -8.38 19.65
C GLY A 235 12.65 -9.41 18.93
N TYR A 236 13.02 -10.70 19.03
CA TYR A 236 12.26 -11.79 18.42
C TYR A 236 10.94 -12.03 19.17
N ASN A 237 9.82 -11.67 18.54
CA ASN A 237 8.48 -11.75 19.11
C ASN A 237 7.48 -12.42 18.14
N PRO A 238 7.70 -13.71 17.77
CA PRO A 238 6.88 -14.40 16.77
C PRO A 238 5.44 -14.58 17.25
N ARG A 239 4.50 -14.15 16.44
CA ARG A 239 3.05 -14.29 16.68
C ARG A 239 2.29 -14.33 15.35
N CYS A 240 1.01 -14.71 15.40
CA CYS A 240 0.17 -14.76 14.21
C CYS A 240 -0.07 -13.35 13.64
N LEU A 241 -0.34 -13.26 12.34
CA LEU A 241 -0.99 -12.07 11.77
C LEU A 241 -2.38 -11.91 12.37
N ARG A 242 -2.73 -10.71 12.83
CA ARG A 242 -4.05 -10.36 13.36
C ARG A 242 -4.64 -9.21 12.58
N ARG A 243 -5.94 -9.24 12.34
CA ARG A 243 -6.66 -8.16 11.68
C ARG A 243 -7.98 -7.87 12.36
N ASP A 244 -8.35 -6.60 12.32
CA ASP A 244 -9.69 -6.14 12.62
C ASP A 244 -10.15 -5.31 11.42
N VAL A 245 -10.59 -5.99 10.35
CA VAL A 245 -10.96 -5.32 9.10
C VAL A 245 -12.13 -4.38 9.37
N ASN A 246 -11.87 -3.08 9.41
CA ASN A 246 -12.68 -2.12 10.15
C ASN A 246 -13.54 -1.22 9.24
N PRO A 247 -14.87 -1.41 9.20
CA PRO A 247 -15.76 -0.58 8.38
C PRO A 247 -15.88 0.87 8.87
N ASN A 248 -15.62 1.14 10.16
CA ASN A 248 -15.65 2.50 10.69
C ASN A 248 -14.46 3.31 10.16
N SER A 249 -13.28 2.69 10.11
CA SER A 249 -12.10 3.31 9.52
C SER A 249 -12.21 3.44 8.00
N SER A 250 -12.77 2.44 7.31
CA SER A 250 -12.90 2.50 5.85
C SER A 250 -13.87 3.59 5.39
N ALA A 251 -14.79 4.05 6.24
CA ALA A 251 -15.72 5.12 5.91
C ALA A 251 -15.02 6.41 5.45
N VAL A 252 -13.84 6.74 5.97
CA VAL A 252 -13.06 7.92 5.55
C VAL A 252 -12.21 7.69 4.29
N THR A 253 -12.30 6.50 3.70
CA THR A 253 -11.56 6.12 2.48
C THR A 253 -12.46 6.00 1.24
N ALA A 254 -13.75 6.31 1.39
CA ALA A 254 -14.71 6.34 0.29
C ALA A 254 -14.28 7.32 -0.82
N THR A 255 -14.76 7.09 -2.05
CA THR A 255 -14.36 7.83 -3.25
C THR A 255 -14.44 9.34 -3.10
N ASN A 256 -15.45 9.86 -2.39
CA ASN A 256 -15.62 11.30 -2.16
C ASN A 256 -14.44 11.93 -1.39
N TYR A 257 -13.86 11.24 -0.41
CA TYR A 257 -12.71 11.72 0.34
C TYR A 257 -11.46 11.80 -0.54
N THR A 258 -11.21 10.76 -1.34
CA THR A 258 -10.08 10.75 -2.28
C THR A 258 -10.26 11.81 -3.38
N TYR A 259 -11.49 11.99 -3.87
CA TYR A 259 -11.81 13.01 -4.86
C TYR A 259 -11.58 14.43 -4.30
N SER A 260 -12.09 14.73 -3.10
CA SER A 260 -11.89 16.00 -2.41
C SER A 260 -10.40 16.26 -2.15
N LEU A 261 -9.67 15.26 -1.68
CA LEU A 261 -8.21 15.33 -1.46
C LEU A 261 -7.46 15.78 -2.73
N ILE A 262 -7.88 15.32 -3.91
CA ILE A 262 -7.22 15.67 -5.18
C ILE A 262 -7.66 17.04 -5.72
N THR A 263 -8.93 17.41 -5.52
CA THR A 263 -9.60 18.47 -6.30
C THR A 263 -9.85 19.77 -5.54
N GLU A 264 -9.86 19.76 -4.20
CA GLU A 264 -10.08 20.99 -3.45
C GLU A 264 -8.95 22.01 -3.66
N PRO A 265 -9.26 23.32 -3.79
CA PRO A 265 -8.27 24.35 -4.08
C PRO A 265 -7.12 24.42 -3.09
N LEU A 266 -7.39 24.20 -1.80
CA LEU A 266 -6.36 24.23 -0.75
C LEU A 266 -5.30 23.14 -0.98
N HIS A 267 -5.73 21.98 -1.46
CA HIS A 267 -4.85 20.84 -1.74
C HIS A 267 -4.08 21.01 -3.05
N ALA A 268 -4.22 22.14 -3.77
CA ALA A 268 -3.34 22.43 -4.91
C ALA A 268 -1.88 22.64 -4.48
N ASP A 269 -1.65 22.98 -3.20
CA ASP A 269 -0.34 23.00 -2.56
C ASP A 269 0.00 21.63 -1.96
N ILE A 270 1.24 21.18 -2.13
CA ILE A 270 1.68 19.85 -1.68
C ILE A 270 1.65 19.70 -0.16
N TYR A 271 1.86 20.78 0.60
CA TYR A 271 1.78 20.77 2.05
C TYR A 271 0.39 20.32 2.50
N TRP A 272 -0.65 20.96 1.97
CA TRP A 272 -2.03 20.63 2.35
C TRP A 272 -2.47 19.29 1.81
N PHE A 273 -2.08 18.93 0.58
CA PHE A 273 -2.34 17.60 0.03
C PHE A 273 -1.81 16.49 0.93
N GLN A 274 -0.53 16.52 1.31
CA GLN A 274 0.04 15.46 2.14
C GLN A 274 -0.45 15.51 3.59
N THR A 275 -0.78 16.70 4.12
CA THR A 275 -1.31 16.85 5.48
C THR A 275 -2.70 16.23 5.58
N VAL A 276 -3.61 16.56 4.65
CA VAL A 276 -4.97 16.01 4.64
C VAL A 276 -4.98 14.52 4.30
N MET A 277 -4.05 14.07 3.45
CA MET A 277 -3.87 12.64 3.17
C MET A 277 -3.52 11.85 4.43
N GLN A 278 -2.56 12.34 5.22
CA GLN A 278 -2.06 11.67 6.43
C GLN A 278 -3.04 11.74 7.61
N GLY A 279 -3.83 12.82 7.68
CA GLY A 279 -4.80 13.08 8.72
C GLY A 279 -4.56 14.41 9.43
N GLN A 280 -5.64 15.13 9.72
CA GLN A 280 -5.65 16.30 10.58
C GLN A 280 -6.29 15.89 11.92
N PHE A 281 -5.56 15.09 12.70
CA PHE A 281 -6.12 14.50 13.92
C PHE A 281 -6.72 15.54 14.88
N PRO A 282 -6.09 16.71 15.15
CA PRO A 282 -6.71 17.75 16.00
C PRO A 282 -8.08 18.26 15.52
N GLU A 283 -8.41 18.09 14.24
CA GLU A 283 -9.69 18.45 13.64
C GLU A 283 -10.68 17.26 13.58
N GLY A 284 -10.30 16.09 14.12
CA GLY A 284 -11.09 14.86 14.05
C GLY A 284 -11.11 14.20 12.66
N LYS A 285 -10.15 14.54 11.79
CA LYS A 285 -10.08 14.00 10.42
C LYS A 285 -8.93 13.01 10.30
N TRP A 286 -9.23 11.74 10.08
CA TRP A 286 -8.20 10.69 10.00
C TRP A 286 -7.43 10.68 8.66
N GLY A 287 -8.03 11.17 7.58
CA GLY A 287 -7.40 11.11 6.25
C GLY A 287 -7.39 9.70 5.66
N VAL A 288 -7.10 9.60 4.37
CA VAL A 288 -7.16 8.32 3.64
C VAL A 288 -5.98 7.40 3.97
N HIS A 289 -4.84 7.95 4.41
CA HIS A 289 -3.68 7.17 4.86
C HIS A 289 -3.97 6.46 6.19
N ALA A 290 -4.30 7.20 7.25
CA ALA A 290 -4.63 6.57 8.53
C ALA A 290 -5.90 5.70 8.41
N GLY A 291 -6.92 6.18 7.69
CA GLY A 291 -8.13 5.42 7.41
C GLY A 291 -7.84 4.07 6.73
N GLY A 292 -6.93 4.04 5.76
CA GLY A 292 -6.53 2.81 5.08
C GLY A 292 -5.75 1.84 5.97
N HIS A 293 -4.80 2.32 6.79
CA HIS A 293 -4.11 1.49 7.78
C HIS A 293 -5.06 0.90 8.81
N PHE A 294 -5.91 1.72 9.42
CA PHE A 294 -6.85 1.26 10.45
C PHE A 294 -8.05 0.49 9.87
N THR A 295 -8.27 0.51 8.56
CA THR A 295 -9.17 -0.47 7.90
C THR A 295 -8.57 -1.87 7.91
N ILE A 296 -7.24 -2.02 7.84
CA ILE A 296 -6.57 -3.32 8.03
C ILE A 296 -6.63 -3.69 9.52
N GLY A 297 -6.26 -2.74 10.37
CA GLY A 297 -6.33 -2.85 11.83
C GLY A 297 -5.45 -3.98 12.38
N GLY A 298 -5.74 -4.37 13.62
CA GLY A 298 -5.07 -5.50 14.27
C GLY A 298 -3.56 -5.32 14.43
N ASP A 299 -2.82 -6.42 14.28
CA ASP A 299 -1.39 -6.49 14.53
C ASP A 299 -0.67 -7.26 13.40
N PRO A 300 0.25 -6.61 12.68
CA PRO A 300 0.80 -5.28 12.96
C PRO A 300 0.12 -4.16 12.15
N GLY A 301 -0.95 -4.42 11.40
CA GLY A 301 -1.56 -3.46 10.46
C GLY A 301 -2.03 -2.14 11.09
N GLY A 302 -2.45 -2.18 12.36
CA GLY A 302 -2.82 -0.97 13.12
C GLY A 302 -1.67 -0.31 13.90
N ASP A 303 -0.45 -0.88 13.89
CA ASP A 303 0.69 -0.30 14.60
C ASP A 303 1.47 0.66 13.67
N PHE A 304 1.61 1.92 14.10
CA PHE A 304 2.23 2.98 13.30
C PHE A 304 3.68 2.67 12.87
N PHE A 305 4.41 1.87 13.63
CA PHE A 305 5.81 1.52 13.35
C PHE A 305 5.90 0.23 12.53
N THR A 306 5.06 -0.76 12.85
CA THR A 306 5.16 -2.10 12.27
C THR A 306 4.14 -2.43 11.20
N SER A 307 3.32 -1.48 10.76
CA SER A 307 2.30 -1.68 9.72
C SER A 307 2.76 -2.40 8.44
N PRO A 308 4.02 -2.27 7.94
CA PRO A 308 4.49 -3.08 6.80
C PRO A 308 4.55 -4.59 7.07
N GLY A 309 4.48 -4.99 8.34
CA GLY A 309 4.39 -6.39 8.74
C GLY A 309 3.10 -7.07 8.24
N ASP A 310 2.06 -6.30 7.90
CA ASP A 310 0.90 -6.81 7.17
C ASP A 310 1.12 -6.67 5.64
N PRO A 311 0.97 -7.74 4.84
CA PRO A 311 1.16 -7.68 3.39
C PRO A 311 0.23 -6.69 2.67
N ALA A 312 -0.91 -6.32 3.26
CA ALA A 312 -1.82 -5.32 2.70
C ALA A 312 -1.24 -3.90 2.70
N PHE A 313 -0.21 -3.61 3.53
CA PHE A 313 0.50 -2.33 3.56
C PHE A 313 0.94 -1.89 2.16
N PHE A 314 1.56 -2.80 1.39
CA PHE A 314 2.14 -2.46 0.09
C PHE A 314 1.08 -2.11 -0.95
N LEU A 315 -0.15 -2.64 -0.83
CA LEU A 315 -1.26 -2.32 -1.72
C LEU A 315 -1.97 -1.04 -1.28
N HIS A 316 -2.06 -0.81 0.04
CA HIS A 316 -2.48 0.48 0.60
C HIS A 316 -1.54 1.59 0.11
N HIS A 317 -0.22 1.44 0.24
CA HIS A 317 0.74 2.44 -0.22
C HIS A 317 0.88 2.51 -1.75
N GLY A 318 0.56 1.43 -2.47
CA GLY A 318 0.34 1.50 -3.92
C GLY A 318 -0.81 2.45 -4.29
N MET A 319 -1.88 2.51 -3.48
CA MET A 319 -2.98 3.44 -3.67
C MET A 319 -2.65 4.86 -3.19
N ILE A 320 -1.89 5.02 -2.11
CA ILE A 320 -1.33 6.33 -1.72
C ILE A 320 -0.51 6.94 -2.86
N ASP A 321 0.37 6.13 -3.45
CA ASP A 321 1.19 6.55 -4.58
C ASP A 321 0.35 6.84 -5.83
N ARG A 322 -0.70 6.04 -6.11
CA ARG A 322 -1.68 6.32 -7.16
C ARG A 322 -2.35 7.68 -6.95
N VAL A 323 -2.84 7.96 -5.75
CA VAL A 323 -3.53 9.23 -5.44
C VAL A 323 -2.59 10.42 -5.62
N TRP A 324 -1.33 10.29 -5.19
CA TRP A 324 -0.31 11.31 -5.44
C TRP A 324 0.00 11.46 -6.95
N TRP A 325 0.11 10.37 -7.70
CA TRP A 325 0.29 10.40 -9.14
C TRP A 325 -0.89 11.09 -9.85
N ILE A 326 -2.14 10.80 -9.47
CA ILE A 326 -3.33 11.49 -10.01
C ILE A 326 -3.24 12.98 -9.70
N TRP A 327 -2.88 13.36 -8.46
CA TRP A 327 -2.72 14.75 -8.06
C TRP A 327 -1.64 15.47 -8.87
N GLN A 328 -0.45 14.86 -9.06
CA GLN A 328 0.63 15.43 -9.87
C GLN A 328 0.18 15.63 -11.33
N THR A 329 -0.52 14.65 -11.90
CA THR A 329 -0.96 14.68 -13.31
C THR A 329 -2.07 15.68 -13.61
N GLN A 330 -2.74 16.25 -12.59
CA GLN A 330 -3.67 17.35 -12.82
C GLN A 330 -2.95 18.65 -13.24
N ASN A 331 -1.69 18.85 -12.84
CA ASN A 331 -0.87 20.00 -13.23
C ASN A 331 0.63 19.70 -13.10
N LEU A 332 1.18 18.90 -14.03
CA LEU A 332 2.58 18.43 -13.99
C LEU A 332 3.60 19.57 -13.89
N PRO A 333 3.52 20.67 -14.67
CA PRO A 333 4.50 21.74 -14.59
C PRO A 333 4.66 22.34 -13.18
N ALA A 334 3.55 22.46 -12.42
CA ALA A 334 3.58 23.00 -11.07
C ALA A 334 3.84 21.92 -9.99
N ARG A 335 3.29 20.72 -10.18
CA ARG A 335 3.19 19.71 -9.12
C ARG A 335 4.29 18.65 -9.13
N LEU A 336 4.96 18.43 -10.27
CA LEU A 336 5.96 17.36 -10.39
C LEU A 336 7.20 17.57 -9.52
N LYS A 337 7.54 18.83 -9.20
CA LYS A 337 8.70 19.19 -8.36
C LYS A 337 8.29 19.70 -6.97
N ALA A 338 7.01 19.62 -6.62
CA ALA A 338 6.50 20.18 -5.38
C ALA A 338 6.95 19.32 -4.19
N VAL A 339 7.61 19.96 -3.22
CA VAL A 339 8.04 19.38 -1.94
C VAL A 339 7.79 20.42 -0.86
N SER A 340 7.24 20.02 0.28
CA SER A 340 7.01 20.89 1.43
C SER A 340 7.04 20.08 2.73
N GLY A 341 7.28 20.75 3.85
CA GLY A 341 7.52 20.14 5.16
C GLY A 341 9.01 20.06 5.51
N THR A 342 9.30 19.49 6.68
CA THR A 342 10.66 19.42 7.24
C THR A 342 11.15 17.97 7.31
N ILE A 343 12.36 17.76 7.85
CA ILE A 343 13.01 16.44 7.90
C ILE A 343 12.76 15.69 9.22
N THR A 344 11.90 16.23 10.09
CA THR A 344 11.50 15.63 11.38
C THR A 344 9.98 15.50 11.45
N PHE A 345 9.49 14.44 12.10
CA PHE A 345 8.06 14.17 12.27
C PHE A 345 7.33 15.39 12.83
N ALA A 346 6.35 15.89 12.09
CA ALA A 346 5.54 17.06 12.47
C ALA A 346 6.39 18.30 12.82
N ASN A 347 7.62 18.37 12.30
CA ASN A 347 8.62 19.37 12.65
C ASN A 347 8.99 19.40 14.15
N GLU A 348 8.99 18.24 14.81
CA GLU A 348 9.36 18.10 16.22
C GLU A 348 10.54 17.12 16.41
N PRO A 349 11.70 17.61 16.87
CA PRO A 349 12.04 19.01 17.08
C PRO A 349 12.10 19.80 15.75
N PRO A 350 12.03 21.15 15.78
CA PRO A 350 12.12 21.96 14.57
C PRO A 350 13.38 21.65 13.76
N SER A 351 13.21 21.46 12.46
CA SER A 351 14.29 21.16 11.53
C SER A 351 14.16 21.98 10.25
N ARG A 352 15.20 21.92 9.40
CA ARG A 352 15.16 22.60 8.10
C ARG A 352 14.10 21.98 7.18
N ASN A 353 13.66 22.77 6.20
CA ASN A 353 12.81 22.27 5.13
C ASN A 353 13.49 21.12 4.37
N ALA A 354 12.66 20.18 3.91
CA ALA A 354 13.09 19.14 3.00
C ALA A 354 13.40 19.75 1.61
N THR A 355 14.37 19.17 0.92
CA THR A 355 14.82 19.64 -0.39
C THR A 355 14.94 18.50 -1.39
N LEU A 356 14.97 18.83 -2.68
CA LEU A 356 15.19 17.85 -3.76
C LEU A 356 16.55 17.13 -3.66
N ASN A 357 17.50 17.69 -2.91
CA ASN A 357 18.85 17.16 -2.75
C ASN A 357 19.03 16.32 -1.47
N ASP A 358 17.98 16.20 -0.66
CA ASP A 358 18.00 15.34 0.52
C ASP A 358 18.12 13.88 0.09
N ASP A 359 18.89 13.12 0.87
CA ASP A 359 18.98 11.68 0.69
C ASP A 359 17.74 11.00 1.26
N VAL A 360 17.20 10.07 0.48
CA VAL A 360 16.18 9.11 0.88
C VAL A 360 16.89 7.76 0.93
N ASP A 361 17.03 7.22 2.14
CA ASP A 361 17.76 5.99 2.41
C ASP A 361 16.79 4.91 2.92
N LEU A 362 16.90 3.71 2.35
CA LEU A 362 16.15 2.53 2.78
C LEU A 362 17.07 1.48 3.43
N GLY A 363 18.25 1.89 3.92
CA GLY A 363 19.19 1.02 4.60
C GLY A 363 19.61 -0.15 3.72
N LEU A 364 19.40 -1.38 4.20
CA LEU A 364 19.86 -2.59 3.50
C LEU A 364 18.90 -3.09 2.41
N ILE A 365 17.72 -2.49 2.25
CA ILE A 365 16.76 -2.93 1.22
C ILE A 365 16.92 -2.18 -0.11
N ALA A 366 17.49 -0.97 -0.12
CA ALA A 366 17.81 -0.22 -1.33
C ALA A 366 18.85 0.89 -1.06
N PRO A 367 19.69 1.27 -2.04
CA PRO A 367 20.71 2.30 -1.86
C PRO A 367 20.11 3.71 -1.62
N PRO A 368 20.87 4.64 -1.01
CA PRO A 368 20.42 6.01 -0.82
C PRO A 368 20.34 6.75 -2.17
N VAL A 369 19.29 7.55 -2.33
CA VAL A 369 19.00 8.30 -3.57
C VAL A 369 18.51 9.70 -3.26
N LYS A 370 18.59 10.62 -4.23
CA LYS A 370 18.10 11.98 -4.04
C LYS A 370 16.57 12.03 -4.11
N LEU A 371 15.94 12.74 -3.18
CA LEU A 371 14.49 12.94 -3.12
C LEU A 371 13.92 13.38 -4.47
N GLY A 372 14.56 14.34 -5.13
CA GLY A 372 14.12 14.86 -6.42
C GLY A 372 14.06 13.81 -7.54
N SER A 373 14.83 12.73 -7.44
CA SER A 373 14.78 11.61 -8.39
C SER A 373 13.51 10.78 -8.26
N LEU A 374 12.84 10.82 -7.10
CA LEU A 374 11.70 9.97 -6.78
C LEU A 374 10.35 10.59 -7.19
N LEU A 375 10.34 11.88 -7.56
CA LEU A 375 9.10 12.61 -7.80
C LEU A 375 8.39 12.24 -9.12
N ASN A 376 9.10 11.63 -10.06
CA ASN A 376 8.60 11.36 -11.41
C ASN A 376 8.50 9.85 -11.67
N THR A 377 7.30 9.33 -11.93
CA THR A 377 7.10 7.90 -12.27
C THR A 377 7.50 7.56 -13.71
N MET A 378 7.80 8.58 -14.53
CA MET A 378 8.08 8.47 -15.97
C MET A 378 9.54 8.82 -16.31
N GLY A 379 10.48 8.14 -15.65
CA GLY A 379 11.93 8.30 -15.82
C GLY A 379 12.65 8.83 -14.58
N GLY A 380 11.98 8.90 -13.43
CA GLY A 380 12.64 9.13 -12.13
C GLY A 380 13.60 8.00 -11.79
N LEU A 381 14.40 8.20 -10.73
CA LEU A 381 15.41 7.26 -10.26
C LEU A 381 16.35 6.80 -11.41
N GLY A 382 16.84 7.75 -12.22
CA GLY A 382 17.72 7.44 -13.34
C GLY A 382 17.07 6.64 -14.49
N GLY A 383 15.74 6.52 -14.52
CA GLY A 383 15.00 5.74 -15.52
C GLY A 383 14.36 4.46 -14.97
N GLU A 384 14.70 4.06 -13.75
CA GLU A 384 14.17 2.86 -13.08
C GLU A 384 12.67 3.00 -12.77
N PHE A 385 12.20 4.21 -12.49
CA PHE A 385 10.77 4.47 -12.42
C PHE A 385 10.23 4.61 -13.85
N CYS A 386 9.49 3.60 -14.29
CA CYS A 386 8.75 3.67 -15.54
C CYS A 386 7.37 2.99 -15.43
N TYR A 387 6.46 3.61 -14.69
CA TYR A 387 5.13 3.07 -14.43
C TYR A 387 4.02 4.13 -14.42
N ILE A 388 2.82 3.65 -14.71
CA ILE A 388 1.55 4.37 -14.62
C ILE A 388 0.53 3.53 -13.85
N TYR A 389 -0.53 4.18 -13.39
CA TYR A 389 -1.69 3.53 -12.77
C TYR A 389 -2.84 3.44 -13.78
N VAL A 390 -3.49 2.28 -13.87
CA VAL A 390 -4.62 2.02 -14.78
C VAL A 390 -5.75 1.27 -14.11
#